data_AF-A0A3A2ZKW3-F1
#
_entry.id   AF-A0A3A2ZKW3-F1
#
_cell.length_a   1.000
_cell.length_b   1.000
_cell.length_c   1.000
_cell.angle_alpha   90.00
_cell.angle_beta   90.00
_cell.angle_gamma   90.00
#
_symmetry.space_group_name_H-M   'P 1'
#
loop_
_entity.id
_entity.type
_entity.pdbx_description
1 polymer ?
#
loop_
_entity_poly.entity_id
_entity_poly.type
_entity_poly.pdbx_seq_one_letter_code
_entity_poly.pdbx_strand_id
1 'polypeptide(L)' 'MISLMFSVQDYSTLANTNTGLPLAEIFRQALQTRGGAFALIFMLWIALGPCMLGSQLSTGRVFWAFARDDGLPLSKV' A
#
# COMPACT_ATOMS: atom_id res chain seq x y z
N MET A 1 -9.18 2.25 -7.24
CA MET A 1 -8.83 3.49 -6.51
C MET A 1 -9.92 4.54 -6.60
N ILE A 2 -10.52 4.81 -7.76
CA ILE A 2 -11.58 5.84 -7.87
C ILE A 2 -12.86 5.50 -7.09
N SER A 3 -13.22 4.21 -6.99
CA SER A 3 -14.37 3.74 -6.19
C SER A 3 -14.21 3.99 -4.69
N LEU A 4 -12.99 3.95 -4.16
CA LEU A 4 -12.71 4.27 -2.76
C LEU A 4 -12.90 5.75 -2.48
N MET A 5 -12.49 6.63 -3.41
CA MET A 5 -12.66 8.08 -3.29
C MET A 5 -14.14 8.49 -3.23
N PHE A 6 -15.02 7.79 -3.94
CA PHE A 6 -16.47 8.02 -3.92
C PHE A 6 -17.19 7.39 -2.71
N SER A 7 -16.54 6.47 -1.99
CA SER A 7 -17.08 5.85 -0.77
C SER A 7 -16.70 6.62 0.50
N VAL A 8 -15.88 7.67 0.41
CA VAL A 8 -15.52 8.52 1.55
C VAL A 8 -16.67 9.47 1.85
N GLN A 9 -17.37 9.23 2.97
CA GLN A 9 -18.47 10.07 3.41
C GLN A 9 -17.99 11.29 4.21
N ASP A 10 -16.82 11.23 4.87
CA ASP A 10 -16.36 12.33 5.71
C ASP A 10 -14.82 12.44 5.81
N TYR A 11 -14.23 13.37 5.05
CA TYR A 11 -12.78 13.61 5.01
C TYR A 11 -12.24 14.24 6.32
N SER A 12 -13.10 14.94 7.08
CA SER A 12 -12.72 15.68 8.29
C SER A 12 -12.34 14.75 9.46
N THR A 13 -13.04 13.63 9.57
CA THR A 13 -12.84 12.59 10.60
C THR A 13 -11.61 11.72 10.29
N LEU A 14 -11.29 11.55 9.00
CA LEU A 14 -10.12 10.81 8.54
C LEU A 14 -8.78 11.48 8.86
N ALA A 15 -8.72 12.81 8.77
CA ALA A 15 -7.49 13.58 8.99
C ALA A 15 -7.05 13.64 10.48
N ASN A 16 -7.99 13.44 11.42
CA ASN A 16 -7.74 13.53 12.87
C ASN A 16 -7.72 12.17 13.58
N THR A 17 -7.68 11.06 12.83
CA THR A 17 -7.79 9.71 13.41
C THR A 17 -6.46 9.21 13.98
N ASN A 18 -6.48 8.85 15.26
CA ASN A 18 -5.34 8.50 16.13
C ASN A 18 -4.57 7.20 15.74
N THR A 19 -5.07 6.44 14.76
CA THR A 19 -4.45 5.19 14.29
C THR A 19 -3.48 5.39 13.12
N GLY A 20 -3.40 6.60 12.53
CA GLY A 20 -2.49 6.90 11.41
C GLY A 20 -2.77 6.11 10.12
N LEU A 21 -3.85 5.33 10.09
CA LEU A 21 -4.25 4.44 9.01
C LEU A 21 -5.63 4.89 8.49
N PRO A 22 -5.69 5.92 7.63
CA PRO A 22 -6.94 6.47 7.10
C PRO A 22 -7.82 5.40 6.43
N LEU A 23 -7.19 4.36 5.88
CA LEU A 23 -7.87 3.26 5.23
C LEU A 23 -8.69 2.39 6.20
N ALA A 24 -8.25 2.24 7.45
CA ALA A 24 -8.96 1.43 8.44
C ALA A 24 -10.28 2.07 8.87
N GLU A 25 -10.32 3.40 8.97
CA GLU A 25 -11.54 4.12 9.36
C GLU A 25 -12.55 4.17 8.21
N ILE A 26 -12.12 4.26 6.95
CA ILE A 26 -13.02 4.11 5.78
C ILE A 26 -13.71 2.75 5.79
N PHE A 27 -12.96 1.68 6.04
CA PHE A 27 -13.57 0.35 6.14
C PHE A 27 -14.49 0.24 7.35
N ARG A 28 -14.14 0.84 8.50
CA ARG A 28 -15.02 0.87 9.67
C ARG A 28 -16.34 1.61 9.39
N GLN A 29 -16.28 2.73 8.67
CA GLN A 29 -17.45 3.50 8.26
C GLN A 29 -18.30 2.74 7.23
N ALA A 30 -17.69 2.07 6.25
CA ALA A 30 -18.40 1.32 5.22
C ALA A 30 -19.09 0.05 5.74
N LEU A 31 -18.57 -0.58 6.80
CA LEU A 31 -19.04 -1.88 7.28
C LEU A 31 -19.86 -1.80 8.58
N GLN A 32 -19.83 -0.65 9.27
CA GLN A 32 -20.40 -0.41 10.61
C GLN A 32 -20.00 -1.42 11.71
N THR A 33 -19.17 -2.42 11.41
CA THR A 33 -18.75 -3.49 12.33
C THR A 33 -17.23 -3.57 12.40
N ARG A 34 -16.69 -3.83 13.60
CA ARG A 34 -15.23 -3.91 13.82
C ARG A 34 -14.60 -5.14 13.13
N GLY A 35 -15.32 -6.26 13.11
CA GLY A 35 -14.87 -7.50 12.48
C GLY A 35 -14.81 -7.42 10.94
N GLY A 36 -15.81 -6.80 10.32
CA GLY A 36 -15.81 -6.57 8.87
C GLY A 36 -14.66 -5.68 8.42
N ALA A 37 -14.37 -4.61 9.18
CA ALA A 37 -13.25 -3.72 8.89
C ALA A 37 -11.89 -4.43 8.95
N PHE A 38 -11.68 -5.26 9.98
CA PHE A 38 -10.45 -6.04 10.09
C PHE A 38 -10.27 -7.03 8.93
N ALA A 39 -11.34 -7.74 8.55
CA ALA A 39 -11.30 -8.70 7.45
C ALA A 39 -10.92 -8.05 6.10
N LEU A 40 -11.46 -6.87 5.79
CA LEU A 40 -11.13 -6.15 4.56
C LEU A 40 -9.69 -5.63 4.56
N ILE A 41 -9.21 -5.10 5.69
CA ILE A 41 -7.81 -4.66 5.83
C ILE A 41 -6.86 -5.85 5.67
N PHE A 42 -7.19 -6.99 6.28
CA PHE A 42 -6.38 -8.21 6.19
C PHE A 42 -6.33 -8.76 4.75
N MET A 43 -7.46 -8.78 4.06
CA MET A 43 -7.54 -9.19 2.65
C MET A 43 -6.68 -8.29 1.75
N LEU A 44 -6.70 -6.98 2.00
CA LEU A 44 -5.85 -6.02 1.30
C LEU A 44 -4.36 -6.25 1.57
N TRP A 45 -4.01 -6.58 2.82
CA TRP A 45 -2.64 -6.90 3.23
C TRP A 45 -2.11 -8.14 2.50
N ILE A 46 -2.93 -9.19 2.39
CA ILE A 46 -2.59 -10.41 1.65
C ILE A 46 -2.38 -10.12 0.15
N ALA A 47 -3.13 -9.18 -0.43
CA ALA A 47 -2.95 -8.81 -1.84
C ALA A 47 -1.70 -7.94 -2.07
N LEU A 48 -1.46 -6.95 -1.19
CA LEU A 48 -0.38 -5.98 -1.35
C LEU A 48 0.99 -6.52 -0.93
N GLY A 49 1.05 -7.36 0.11
CA GLY A 49 2.29 -7.94 0.62
C GLY A 49 3.15 -8.62 -0.46
N PRO A 50 2.65 -9.68 -1.13
CA PRO A 50 3.41 -10.37 -2.17
C PRO A 50 3.65 -9.50 -3.40
N CYS A 51 2.72 -8.59 -3.74
CA CYS A 51 2.88 -7.65 -4.84
C CYS A 51 4.10 -6.73 -4.62
N MET A 52 4.17 -6.09 -3.45
CA MET A 52 5.29 -5.23 -3.04
C MET A 52 6.62 -5.98 -3.08
N LEU A 53 6.68 -7.19 -2.50
CA LEU A 53 7.89 -8.01 -2.52
C LEU A 53 8.33 -8.35 -3.94
N GLY A 54 7.39 -8.74 -4.81
CA GLY A 54 7.66 -9.03 -6.22
C GLY A 54 8.19 -7.82 -7.00
N SER A 55 7.64 -6.62 -6.74
CA SER A 55 8.12 -5.37 -7.33
C SER A 55 9.54 -5.01 -6.88
N GLN A 56 9.85 -5.17 -5.59
CA GLN A 56 11.19 -4.92 -5.07
C GLN A 56 12.21 -5.91 -5.64
N LEU A 57 11.88 -7.21 -5.68
CA LEU A 57 12.74 -8.24 -6.29
C LEU A 57 12.99 -7.98 -7.78
N SER A 58 11.97 -7.56 -8.52
CA SER A 58 12.11 -7.24 -9.94
C SER A 58 12.97 -6.00 -10.16
N THR A 59 12.76 -4.96 -9.36
CA THR A 59 13.58 -3.74 -9.40
C THR A 59 15.03 -4.04 -9.07
N GLY A 60 15.31 -4.88 -8.06
CA GLY A 60 16.67 -5.29 -7.69
C GLY A 60 17.40 -6.03 -8.82
N ARG A 61 16.71 -6.93 -9.54
CA ARG A 61 17.30 -7.62 -10.71
C ARG A 61 17.66 -6.66 -11.84
N VAL A 62 16.77 -5.70 -12.12
CA VAL A 62 16.99 -4.66 -13.12
C VAL A 62 18.15 -3.75 -12.69
N PHE A 63 18.18 -3.35 -11.43
CA PHE A 63 19.24 -2.52 -10.85
C PHE A 63 20.61 -3.19 -10.95
N TRP A 64 20.72 -4.49 -10.64
CA TRP A 64 21.97 -5.23 -10.78
C TRP A 64 22.41 -5.39 -12.23
N ALA A 65 21.48 -5.64 -13.16
CA ALA A 65 21.79 -5.70 -14.59
C ALA A 65 22.35 -4.36 -15.09
N PHE A 66 21.73 -3.24 -14.72
CA PHE A 66 22.23 -1.90 -15.06
C PHE A 66 23.59 -1.58 -14.41
N ALA A 67 23.83 -2.03 -13.18
CA ALA A 67 25.12 -1.87 -12.53
C ALA A 67 26.23 -2.62 -13.29
N ARG A 68 25.96 -3.83 -13.78
CA ARG A 68 26.93 -4.61 -14.58
C ARG A 68 27.24 -3.96 -15.93
N ASP A 69 26.25 -3.28 -16.51
CA ASP A 69 26.38 -2.60 -17.80
C ASP A 69 26.94 -1.17 -17.66
N ASP A 70 27.59 -0.83 -16.53
CA ASP A 70 28.14 0.49 -16.22
C ASP A 70 27.12 1.65 -16.27
N GLY A 71 25.83 1.35 -16.15
CA GLY A 71 24.74 2.29 -16.31
C GLY A 71 24.36 3.10 -15.06
N LEU A 72 25.00 2.85 -13.91
CA LEU A 72 24.67 3.48 -12.62
C LEU A 72 25.89 4.17 -11.99
N PRO A 73 25.70 5.31 -11.30
CA PRO A 73 26.76 5.93 -10.52
C PRO A 73 27.23 4.95 -9.42
N LEU A 74 28.54 4.71 -9.33
CA LEU A 74 29.22 3.69 -8.50
C LEU A 74 29.26 2.26 -9.06
N SER A 75 28.99 2.01 -10.36
CA SER A 75 29.13 0.66 -10.95
C SER A 75 30.55 0.08 -10.91
N LYS A 76 31.58 0.94 -10.86
CA LYS A 76 33.01 0.59 -10.95
C LYS A 76 33.78 0.66 -9.62
N VAL A 77 33.10 0.95 -8.51
CA VAL A 77 33.72 1.01 -7.18
C VAL A 77 33.74 -0.37 -6.54
#